data_AF-A0A7C3F7X4-F1
#
_entry.id   AF-A0A7C3F7X4-F1
#
_cell.length_a   1.000
_cell.length_b   1.000
_cell.length_c   1.000
_cell.angle_alpha   90.00
_cell.angle_beta   90.00
_cell.angle_gamma   90.00
#
_symmetry.space_group_name_H-M   'P 1'
#
loop_
_entity.id
_entity.type
_entity.pdbx_description
1 polymer ?
#
loop_
_entity_poly.entity_id
_entity_poly.type
_entity_poly.pdbx_seq_one_letter_code
_entity_poly.pdbx_strand_id
1 'polypeptide(L)'
;MARSRARRRGRGKARSRAAKGERLPLVAFISLMAGFLLTYLGAEMVLSTYLHPVHWLTAGGGGLLGYLAGMGWYRWRGDIV
;
A
#
# COMPACT_ATOMS: atom_id res chain seq x y z
N MET A 1 -33.36 -6.29 38.13
CA MET A 1 -32.87 -5.17 37.30
C MET A 1 -31.63 -5.62 36.54
N ALA A 2 -31.73 -5.83 35.23
CA ALA A 2 -30.64 -6.31 34.38
C ALA A 2 -30.41 -5.32 33.23
N ARG A 3 -29.19 -4.77 33.10
CA ARG A 3 -28.68 -4.09 31.89
C ARG A 3 -27.22 -3.66 32.11
N SER A 4 -26.26 -4.34 31.47
CA SER A 4 -25.02 -3.74 30.92
C SER A 4 -23.98 -4.81 30.52
N ARG A 5 -24.28 -5.65 29.53
CA ARG A 5 -23.26 -6.53 28.90
C ARG A 5 -23.28 -6.38 27.38
N ALA A 6 -23.01 -5.18 26.86
CA ALA A 6 -22.98 -4.99 25.41
C ALA A 6 -22.07 -3.83 24.96
N ARG A 7 -20.82 -3.74 25.42
CA ARG A 7 -19.89 -2.71 24.91
C ARG A 7 -18.41 -3.10 24.78
N ARG A 8 -18.09 -4.39 24.61
CA ARG A 8 -16.68 -4.85 24.46
C ARG A 8 -16.43 -5.90 23.36
N ARG A 9 -17.24 -5.99 22.30
CA ARG A 9 -17.03 -7.00 21.23
C ARG A 9 -16.44 -6.47 19.90
N GLY A 10 -16.14 -5.18 19.78
CA GLY A 10 -15.65 -4.60 18.52
C GLY A 10 -14.14 -4.37 18.39
N ARG A 11 -13.36 -4.43 19.48
CA ARG A 11 -11.94 -4.01 19.48
C ARG A 11 -10.91 -5.14 19.37
N GLY A 12 -11.33 -6.41 19.43
CA GLY A 12 -10.43 -7.56 19.46
C GLY A 12 -9.96 -8.05 18.08
N LYS A 13 -10.76 -7.87 17.02
CA LYS A 13 -10.46 -8.42 15.68
C LYS A 13 -9.38 -7.64 14.92
N ALA A 14 -9.22 -6.34 15.19
CA ALA A 14 -8.17 -5.55 14.55
C ALA A 14 -6.77 -5.88 15.08
N ARG A 15 -6.67 -6.30 16.36
CA ARG A 15 -5.39 -6.56 17.02
C ARG A 15 -4.84 -7.97 16.75
N SER A 16 -5.69 -8.92 16.35
CA SER A 16 -5.27 -10.31 16.10
C SER A 16 -4.68 -10.55 14.71
N ARG A 17 -4.81 -9.61 13.76
CA ARG A 17 -4.12 -9.67 12.45
C ARG A 17 -2.65 -9.25 12.55
N ALA A 18 -2.36 -8.26 13.39
CA ALA A 18 -1.00 -7.78 13.65
C ALA A 18 -0.06 -8.83 14.28
N ALA A 19 -0.58 -9.92 14.85
CA ALA A 19 0.20 -10.93 15.56
C ALA A 19 0.62 -12.14 14.71
N LYS A 20 0.12 -12.27 13.47
CA LYS A 20 0.36 -13.46 12.63
C LYS A 20 1.10 -13.05 11.36
N GLY A 21 2.37 -12.65 11.52
CA GLY A 21 3.33 -12.43 10.42
C GLY A 21 2.68 -11.82 9.18
N GLU A 22 2.20 -10.59 9.30
CA GLU A 22 1.45 -9.87 8.26
C GLU A 22 2.40 -9.59 7.09
N ARG A 23 2.67 -10.60 6.27
CA ARG A 23 3.38 -10.46 5.01
C ARG A 23 2.57 -9.47 4.18
N LEU A 24 3.22 -8.39 3.75
CA LEU A 24 2.64 -7.46 2.79
C LEU A 24 2.04 -8.27 1.63
N PRO A 25 0.78 -8.03 1.23
CA PRO A 25 0.20 -8.71 0.09
C PRO A 25 1.14 -8.59 -1.10
N LEU A 26 1.42 -9.71 -1.77
CA LEU A 26 2.36 -9.74 -2.88
C LEU A 26 1.94 -8.76 -3.97
N VAL A 27 0.64 -8.67 -4.26
CA VAL A 27 0.10 -7.69 -5.22
C VAL A 27 0.40 -6.25 -4.83
N ALA A 28 0.34 -5.90 -3.54
CA ALA A 28 0.61 -4.55 -3.06
C ALA A 28 2.11 -4.22 -3.16
N PHE A 29 2.97 -5.19 -2.88
CA PHE A 29 4.41 -5.06 -3.04
C PHE A 29 4.81 -4.89 -4.51
N ILE A 30 4.30 -5.75 -5.40
CA ILE A 30 4.55 -5.67 -6.85
C ILE A 30 4.04 -4.33 -7.39
N SER A 31 2.84 -3.90 -7.00
CA SER A 31 2.27 -2.64 -7.48
C SER A 31 3.05 -1.42 -7.00
N LEU A 32 3.59 -1.45 -5.77
CA LEU A 32 4.50 -0.43 -5.25
C LEU A 32 5.76 -0.35 -6.11
N MET A 33 6.42 -1.48 -6.35
CA MET A 33 7.64 -1.55 -7.16
C MET A 33 7.39 -1.10 -8.61
N ALA A 34 6.29 -1.58 -9.22
CA ALA A 34 5.90 -1.18 -10.56
C ALA A 34 5.61 0.34 -10.64
N GLY A 35 4.84 0.88 -9.70
CA GLY A 35 4.54 2.31 -9.64
C GLY A 35 5.80 3.16 -9.49
N PHE A 36 6.73 2.75 -8.62
CA PHE A 36 8.00 3.42 -8.43
C PHE A 36 8.85 3.41 -9.70
N LEU A 37 9.07 2.24 -10.31
CA LEU A 37 9.91 2.12 -11.50
C LEU A 37 9.31 2.86 -12.70
N LEU A 38 8.01 2.71 -12.95
CA LEU A 38 7.34 3.34 -14.09
C LEU A 38 7.42 4.87 -14.01
N THR A 39 7.21 5.43 -12.82
CA THR A 39 7.27 6.88 -12.64
C THR A 39 8.71 7.40 -12.57
N TYR A 40 9.66 6.63 -12.06
CA TYR A 40 11.09 6.95 -12.16
C TYR A 40 11.52 7.05 -13.62
N LEU A 41 11.26 6.00 -14.42
CA LEU A 41 11.64 5.98 -15.83
C LEU A 41 10.90 7.06 -16.63
N GLY A 42 9.61 7.28 -16.36
CA GLY A 42 8.85 8.36 -16.96
C GLY A 42 9.42 9.73 -16.59
N ALA A 43 9.80 9.94 -15.33
CA ALA A 43 10.41 11.19 -14.89
C ALA A 43 11.80 11.40 -15.49
N GLU A 44 12.61 10.35 -15.63
CA GLU A 44 13.90 10.41 -16.31
C GLU A 44 13.73 10.83 -17.78
N MET A 45 12.73 10.26 -18.48
CA MET A 45 12.46 10.60 -19.88
C MET A 45 11.92 12.02 -20.07
N VAL A 46 11.05 12.49 -19.17
CA VAL A 46 10.34 13.78 -19.32
C VAL A 46 11.10 14.94 -18.68
N LEU A 47 11.75 14.70 -17.53
CA LEU A 47 12.43 15.69 -16.72
C LEU A 47 13.96 15.50 -16.76
N SER A 48 14.52 14.94 -17.85
CA SER A 48 15.97 14.69 -17.99
C SER A 48 16.84 15.93 -17.76
N THR A 49 16.28 17.13 -17.91
CA THR A 49 16.96 18.42 -17.71
C THR A 49 16.89 18.96 -16.28
N TYR A 50 16.09 18.34 -15.40
CA TYR A 50 15.92 18.76 -14.01
C TYR A 50 16.84 17.97 -13.06
N LEU A 51 17.11 18.55 -11.89
CA LEU A 51 17.95 17.94 -10.86
C LEU A 51 17.38 16.57 -10.42
N HIS A 52 18.24 15.55 -10.35
CA HIS A 52 17.95 14.18 -9.91
C HIS A 52 17.01 14.03 -8.68
N PRO A 53 17.04 14.88 -7.63
CA PRO A 53 16.06 14.87 -6.55
C PRO A 53 14.59 14.82 -6.99
N VAL A 54 14.24 15.45 -8.12
CA VAL A 54 12.87 15.50 -8.61
C VAL A 54 12.40 14.12 -9.07
N HIS A 55 13.26 13.35 -9.75
CA HIS A 55 12.92 12.00 -10.22
C HIS A 55 12.69 11.02 -9.07
N TRP A 56 13.44 11.16 -7.97
CA TRP A 56 13.22 10.38 -6.75
C TRP A 56 11.91 10.73 -6.06
N LEU A 57 11.53 12.01 -6.05
CA LEU A 57 10.26 12.49 -5.51
C LEU A 57 9.07 11.94 -6.32
N THR A 58 9.14 12.02 -7.65
CA THR A 58 8.10 11.46 -8.53
C THR A 58 8.04 9.94 -8.42
N ALA A 59 9.18 9.25 -8.33
CA ALA A 59 9.25 7.80 -8.11
C ALA A 59 8.62 7.40 -6.77
N GLY A 60 8.93 8.13 -5.69
CA GLY A 60 8.29 7.92 -4.39
C GLY A 60 6.78 8.12 -4.44
N GLY A 61 6.32 9.17 -5.14
CA GLY A 61 4.89 9.42 -5.38
C GLY A 61 4.22 8.29 -6.16
N GLY A 62 4.85 7.82 -7.25
CA GLY A 62 4.35 6.71 -8.04
C GLY A 62 4.32 5.39 -7.28
N GLY A 63 5.34 5.11 -6.46
CA GLY A 63 5.37 3.95 -5.57
C GLY A 63 4.25 3.97 -4.54
N LEU A 64 3.98 5.14 -3.94
CA LEU A 64 2.85 5.31 -3.01
C LEU A 64 1.50 5.08 -3.71
N LEU A 65 1.30 5.65 -4.89
CA LEU A 65 0.08 5.44 -5.67
C LEU A 65 -0.08 3.98 -6.07
N GLY A 66 1.00 3.33 -6.51
CA GLY A 66 1.04 1.90 -6.84
C GLY A 66 0.69 1.02 -5.64
N TYR A 67 1.22 1.33 -4.46
CA TYR A 67 0.87 0.63 -3.22
C TYR A 67 -0.62 0.77 -2.89
N LEU A 68 -1.16 1.99 -2.95
CA LEU A 68 -2.58 2.24 -2.66
C LEU A 68 -3.49 1.50 -3.66
N ALA A 69 -3.11 1.49 -4.94
CA ALA A 69 -3.81 0.73 -5.97
C ALA A 69 -3.77 -0.78 -5.71
N GLY A 70 -2.59 -1.33 -5.39
CA GLY A 70 -2.41 -2.74 -5.06
C GLY A 70 -3.16 -3.17 -3.80
N MET A 71 -3.21 -2.30 -2.77
CA MET A 71 -4.02 -2.52 -1.57
C MET A 71 -5.53 -2.45 -1.87
N GLY A 72 -5.95 -1.53 -2.74
CA GLY A 72 -7.32 -1.45 -3.24
C GLY A 72 -7.73 -2.74 -3.96
N TRP A 73 -6.87 -3.23 -4.85
CA TRP A 73 -7.05 -4.50 -5.53
C TRP A 73 -7.12 -5.68 -4.56
N TYR A 74 -6.17 -5.77 -3.62
CA TYR A 74 -6.15 -6.80 -2.60
C TYR A 74 -7.46 -6.87 -1.81
N ARG A 75 -8.06 -5.72 -1.50
CA ARG A 75 -9.37 -5.65 -0.82
C ARG A 75 -10.54 -6.11 -1.68
N TRP A 76 -10.44 -6.05 -3.01
CA TRP A 76 -11.52 -6.45 -3.92
C TRP A 76 -11.39 -7.89 -4.44
N ARG A 77 -10.18 -8.35 -4.75
CA ARG A 77 -9.94 -9.65 -5.37
C ARG A 77 -9.06 -10.60 -4.55
N GLY A 78 -8.42 -10.13 -3.49
CA GLY A 78 -7.44 -10.90 -2.73
C GLY A 78 -6.02 -10.78 -3.27
N ASP A 79 -5.11 -11.61 -2.75
CA ASP A 79 -3.70 -11.63 -3.17
C ASP A 79 -3.49 -12.47 -4.44
N ILE A 80 -2.34 -12.28 -5.07
CA ILE A 80 -1.87 -13.13 -6.18
C ILE A 80 -1.02 -14.24 -5.58
N VAL A 81 -1.25 -15.49 -5.99
CA VAL A 81 -0.57 -16.70 -5.51
C VAL A 81 0.30 -17.29 -6.60
#